data_AF-E9FYC7-F1
#
_entry.id   AF-E9FYC7-F1
#
_cell.length_a   1.000
_cell.length_b   1.000
_cell.length_c   1.000
_cell.angle_alpha   90.00
_cell.angle_beta   90.00
_cell.angle_gamma   90.00
#
_symmetry.space_group_name_H-M   'P 1'
#
loop_
_entity.id
_entity.type
_entity.pdbx_description
1 polymer ?
#
loop_
_entity_poly.entity_id
_entity_poly.type
_entity_poly.pdbx_seq_one_letter_code
_entity_poly.pdbx_strand_id
1 'polypeptide(L)'
;MRGPATLNLLLSSIFLLTCFAFADEPLQSNNIVKARIEVKKFIYEDVELFHNVLFKPIPGAPPSLLLLNEFDEVLEKVDISDFSREECNNFLLRKGFYKKSNSQDEVPEQFLTGPYLPREDL
;
A
#
# COMPACT_ATOMS: atom_id res chain seq x y z
N MET A 1 24.65 57.22 -9.95
CA MET A 1 25.08 55.82 -9.80
C MET A 1 23.83 54.94 -9.74
N ARG A 2 23.37 54.41 -10.88
CA ARG A 2 22.18 53.54 -10.97
C ARG A 2 22.63 52.09 -10.80
N GLY A 3 22.49 51.57 -9.59
CA GLY A 3 22.79 50.18 -9.23
C GLY A 3 21.73 49.20 -9.76
N PRO A 4 22.08 47.91 -9.92
CA PRO A 4 21.32 46.96 -10.71
C PRO A 4 20.12 46.41 -9.95
N ALA A 5 18.95 47.04 -10.11
CA ALA A 5 17.68 46.52 -9.57
C ALA A 5 17.04 45.41 -10.43
N THR A 6 17.68 45.02 -11.55
CA THR A 6 17.13 44.06 -12.53
C THR A 6 17.45 42.60 -12.24
N LEU A 7 18.50 42.31 -11.46
CA LEU A 7 18.95 40.92 -11.23
C LEU A 7 18.02 40.14 -10.27
N ASN A 8 17.45 40.83 -9.26
CA ASN A 8 16.57 40.20 -8.26
C ASN A 8 15.23 39.75 -8.85
N LEU A 9 14.68 40.50 -9.81
CA LEU A 9 13.40 40.16 -10.45
C LEU A 9 13.54 38.93 -11.37
N LEU A 10 14.69 38.80 -12.05
CA LEU A 10 14.99 37.64 -12.87
C LEU A 10 15.23 36.39 -12.02
N LEU A 11 15.96 36.51 -10.91
CA LEU A 11 16.19 35.41 -9.97
C LEU A 11 14.89 34.91 -9.34
N SER A 12 14.00 35.81 -8.90
CA SER A 12 12.71 35.39 -8.34
C SER A 12 11.80 34.75 -9.38
N SER A 13 11.80 35.27 -10.62
CA SER A 13 11.01 34.73 -11.72
C SER A 13 11.54 33.35 -12.17
N ILE A 14 12.85 33.17 -12.28
CA ILE A 14 13.48 31.88 -12.59
C ILE A 14 13.23 30.89 -11.45
N PHE A 15 13.32 31.33 -10.19
CA PHE A 15 13.01 30.49 -9.03
C PHE A 15 11.53 30.09 -8.98
N LEU A 16 10.61 31.01 -9.27
CA LEU A 16 9.19 30.70 -9.41
C LEU A 16 8.93 29.73 -10.57
N LEU A 17 9.47 30.00 -11.77
CA LEU A 17 9.30 29.11 -12.93
C LEU A 17 9.88 27.71 -12.69
N THR A 18 11.03 27.60 -12.03
CA THR A 18 11.60 26.30 -11.66
C THR A 18 10.76 25.59 -10.61
N CYS A 19 10.29 26.28 -9.55
CA CYS A 19 9.36 25.69 -8.59
C CYS A 19 8.04 25.24 -9.22
N PHE A 20 7.51 25.98 -10.20
CA PHE A 20 6.31 25.59 -10.96
C PHE A 20 6.56 24.38 -11.87
N ALA A 21 7.71 24.30 -12.54
CA ALA A 21 8.05 23.15 -13.40
C ALA A 21 8.43 21.88 -12.61
N PHE A 22 8.99 22.02 -11.40
CA PHE A 22 9.35 20.90 -10.52
C PHE A 22 8.13 20.32 -9.76
N ALA A 23 6.95 20.93 -9.89
CA ALA A 23 5.72 20.46 -9.26
C ALA A 23 4.94 19.42 -10.08
N ASP A 24 5.39 19.09 -11.30
CA ASP A 24 4.75 18.10 -12.19
C ASP A 24 5.78 17.10 -12.76
N GLU A 25 6.30 16.23 -11.89
CA GLU A 25 6.66 14.86 -12.28
C GLU A 25 5.80 13.96 -11.38
N PRO A 26 4.96 13.08 -11.94
CA PRO A 26 5.47 12.01 -12.81
C PRO A 26 4.58 11.63 -14.00
N LEU A 27 5.20 11.26 -15.12
CA LEU A 27 4.62 10.27 -16.04
C LEU A 27 4.64 8.88 -15.38
N GLN A 28 3.93 8.74 -14.26
CA GLN A 28 3.73 7.44 -13.63
C GLN A 28 2.82 6.66 -14.57
N SER A 29 3.38 5.70 -15.30
CA SER A 29 2.65 4.79 -16.19
C SER A 29 1.27 4.44 -15.60
N ASN A 30 0.20 4.59 -16.40
CA ASN A 30 -1.19 4.36 -15.96
C ASN A 30 -1.37 3.05 -15.17
N ASN A 31 -0.55 2.04 -15.46
CA ASN A 31 -0.52 0.76 -14.77
C ASN A 31 -0.07 0.89 -13.30
N ILE A 32 0.92 1.72 -13.01
CA ILE A 32 1.41 1.99 -11.64
C ILE A 32 0.35 2.73 -10.83
N VAL A 33 -0.30 3.73 -11.45
CA VAL A 33 -1.39 4.47 -10.79
C VAL A 33 -2.56 3.52 -10.48
N LYS A 34 -2.92 2.65 -11.43
CA LYS A 34 -3.96 1.63 -11.25
C LYS A 34 -3.61 0.66 -10.13
N ALA A 35 -2.40 0.08 -10.12
CA ALA A 35 -1.95 -0.83 -9.06
C ALA A 35 -2.03 -0.17 -7.68
N ARG A 36 -1.56 1.08 -7.57
CA ARG A 36 -1.62 1.84 -6.30
C ARG A 36 -3.05 2.11 -5.81
N ILE A 37 -4.01 2.29 -6.73
CA ILE A 37 -5.44 2.44 -6.38
C ILE A 37 -6.00 1.10 -5.88
N GLU A 38 -5.69 0.00 -6.56
CA GLU A 38 -6.18 -1.32 -6.21
C GLU A 38 -5.64 -1.81 -4.85
N VAL A 39 -4.35 -1.58 -4.57
CA VAL A 39 -3.76 -1.86 -3.26
C VAL A 39 -4.40 -1.02 -2.15
N LYS A 40 -4.72 0.26 -2.42
CA LYS A 40 -5.44 1.10 -1.47
C LYS A 40 -6.82 0.56 -1.16
N LYS A 41 -7.59 0.12 -2.17
CA LYS A 41 -8.91 -0.48 -1.96
C LYS A 41 -8.80 -1.74 -1.11
N PHE A 42 -7.82 -2.61 -1.40
CA PHE A 42 -7.55 -3.78 -0.57
C PHE A 42 -7.31 -3.39 0.89
N ILE A 43 -6.45 -2.40 1.14
CA ILE A 43 -6.12 -1.94 2.50
C ILE A 43 -7.34 -1.41 3.26
N TYR A 44 -8.16 -0.57 2.62
CA TYR A 44 -9.26 0.11 3.32
C TYR A 44 -10.58 -0.65 3.33
N GLU A 45 -10.80 -1.58 2.40
CA GLU A 45 -12.09 -2.28 2.26
C GLU A 45 -12.00 -3.77 2.59
N ASP A 46 -10.86 -4.43 2.33
CA ASP A 46 -10.77 -5.90 2.51
C ASP A 46 -10.03 -6.30 3.77
N VAL A 47 -9.00 -5.55 4.20
CA VAL A 47 -8.18 -5.93 5.37
C VAL A 47 -9.04 -6.13 6.62
N GLU A 48 -10.05 -5.30 6.85
CA GLU A 48 -10.97 -5.42 8.00
C GLU A 48 -11.82 -6.70 7.99
N LEU A 49 -11.95 -7.34 6.82
CA LEU A 49 -12.69 -8.58 6.64
C LEU A 49 -11.82 -9.81 6.95
N PHE A 50 -10.50 -9.69 6.92
CA PHE A 50 -9.60 -10.79 7.24
C PHE A 50 -9.36 -10.90 8.74
N HIS A 51 -9.47 -12.12 9.28
CA HIS A 51 -9.09 -12.40 10.67
C HIS A 51 -7.57 -12.37 10.83
N ASN A 52 -7.07 -11.76 11.91
CA ASN A 52 -5.64 -11.59 12.20
C ASN A 52 -4.81 -10.94 11.09
N VAL A 53 -5.39 -9.99 10.35
CA VAL A 53 -4.66 -9.12 9.42
C VAL A 53 -4.86 -7.67 9.85
N LEU A 54 -3.78 -6.91 9.89
CA LEU A 54 -3.81 -5.50 10.29
C LEU A 54 -2.99 -4.65 9.32
N PHE A 55 -3.47 -3.43 9.07
CA PHE A 55 -2.73 -2.44 8.29
C PHE A 55 -1.95 -1.51 9.22
N LYS A 56 -0.66 -1.34 8.96
CA LYS A 56 0.21 -0.38 9.64
C LYS A 56 0.78 0.62 8.62
N PRO A 57 0.39 1.91 8.67
CA PRO A 57 0.94 2.91 7.75
C PRO A 57 2.39 3.24 8.12
N ILE A 58 3.30 3.11 7.15
CA ILE A 58 4.70 3.52 7.25
C ILE A 58 4.97 4.59 6.18
N PRO A 59 5.21 5.86 6.54
CA PRO A 59 5.48 6.92 5.58
C PRO A 59 6.71 6.63 4.72
N GLY A 60 6.59 6.81 3.39
CA GLY A 60 7.71 6.71 2.46
C GLY A 60 8.17 5.28 2.13
N ALA A 61 7.56 4.25 2.71
CA ALA A 61 7.85 2.86 2.37
C ALA A 61 6.86 2.32 1.31
N PRO A 62 7.30 1.44 0.39
CA PRO A 62 6.38 0.70 -0.48
C PRO A 62 5.47 -0.23 0.35
N PRO A 63 4.24 -0.51 -0.11
CA PRO A 63 3.35 -1.44 0.56
C PRO A 63 3.93 -2.86 0.53
N SER A 64 3.88 -3.57 1.66
CA SER A 64 4.32 -4.96 1.74
C SER A 64 3.41 -5.74 2.67
N LEU A 65 3.19 -7.02 2.35
CA LEU A 65 2.59 -7.99 3.27
C LEU A 65 3.70 -8.65 4.07
N LEU A 66 3.51 -8.73 5.38
CA LEU A 66 4.41 -9.40 6.32
C LEU A 66 3.64 -10.54 6.98
N LEU A 67 4.11 -11.78 6.79
CA LEU A 67 3.62 -12.92 7.54
C LEU A 67 4.44 -13.05 8.81
N LEU A 68 3.77 -12.97 9.95
CA LEU A 68 4.38 -13.08 11.27
C LEU A 68 4.07 -14.45 11.90
N ASN A 69 4.99 -14.95 12.72
CA ASN A 69 4.69 -16.06 13.63
C ASN A 69 4.06 -15.56 14.94
N GLU A 70 3.82 -16.48 15.89
CA GLU A 70 3.27 -16.16 17.22
C GLU A 70 4.19 -15.31 18.11
N PHE A 71 5.47 -15.18 17.74
CA PHE A 71 6.47 -14.37 18.43
C PHE A 71 6.74 -13.02 17.72
N ASP A 72 5.86 -12.62 16.80
CA ASP A 72 5.99 -11.40 15.96
C ASP A 72 7.22 -11.40 15.04
N GLU A 73 7.83 -12.56 14.77
CA GLU A 73 8.96 -12.68 13.85
C GLU A 73 8.45 -12.77 12.41
N VAL A 74 9.08 -12.01 11.50
CA VAL A 74 8.75 -12.01 10.07
C VAL A 74 9.23 -13.33 9.44
N LEU A 75 8.29 -14.19 9.08
CA LEU A 75 8.55 -15.41 8.31
C LEU A 75 8.69 -15.11 6.82
N GLU A 76 7.86 -14.20 6.30
CA GLU A 76 7.82 -13.87 4.88
C GLU A 76 7.46 -12.40 4.67
N LYS A 77 8.11 -11.76 3.70
CA LYS A 77 7.82 -10.41 3.24
C LYS A 77 7.58 -10.42 1.74
N VAL A 78 6.42 -9.89 1.32
CA VAL A 78 6.02 -9.80 -0.09
C VAL A 78 5.76 -8.34 -0.45
N ASP A 79 6.42 -7.85 -1.50
CA ASP A 79 6.12 -6.55 -2.09
C ASP A 79 4.82 -6.66 -2.91
N ILE A 80 3.84 -5.80 -2.59
CA ILE A 80 2.52 -5.80 -3.24
C ILE A 80 2.31 -4.54 -4.07
N SER A 81 3.34 -3.75 -4.34
CA SER A 81 3.23 -2.46 -5.05
C SER A 81 2.55 -2.57 -6.42
N ASP A 82 2.76 -3.69 -7.11
CA ASP A 82 2.21 -3.97 -8.43
C ASP A 82 1.01 -4.93 -8.41
N PHE A 83 0.57 -5.37 -7.23
CA PHE A 83 -0.52 -6.33 -7.11
C PHE A 83 -1.87 -5.64 -7.34
N SER A 84 -2.78 -6.37 -7.97
CA SER A 84 -4.20 -6.04 -7.96
C SER A 84 -4.83 -6.36 -6.61
N ARG A 85 -6.03 -5.80 -6.38
CA ARG A 85 -6.84 -6.10 -5.20
C ARG A 85 -7.13 -7.59 -5.09
N GLU A 86 -7.45 -8.23 -6.22
CA GLU A 86 -7.75 -9.67 -6.28
C GLU A 86 -6.52 -10.50 -5.92
N GLU A 87 -5.35 -10.18 -6.45
CA GLU A 87 -4.09 -10.88 -6.12
C GLU A 87 -3.76 -10.76 -4.63
N CYS A 88 -3.96 -9.59 -4.02
CA CYS A 88 -3.79 -9.41 -2.58
C CYS A 88 -4.75 -10.31 -1.76
N ASN A 89 -6.02 -10.36 -2.15
CA ASN A 89 -7.02 -11.21 -1.48
C ASN A 89 -6.69 -12.70 -1.64
N ASN A 90 -6.38 -13.13 -2.87
CA ASN A 90 -6.07 -14.52 -3.17
C ASN A 90 -4.78 -14.97 -2.47
N PHE A 91 -3.79 -14.10 -2.33
CA PHE A 91 -2.58 -14.39 -1.56
C PHE A 91 -2.91 -14.76 -0.10
N LEU A 92 -3.72 -13.95 0.58
CA LEU A 92 -4.12 -14.24 1.96
C LEU A 92 -4.98 -15.50 2.06
N LEU A 93 -5.93 -15.69 1.13
CA LEU A 93 -6.79 -16.88 1.12
C LEU A 93 -5.99 -18.18 0.92
N ARG A 94 -4.97 -18.16 0.05
CA ARG A 94 -4.03 -19.28 -0.18
C ARG A 94 -3.13 -19.54 1.01
N LYS A 95 -2.80 -18.53 1.81
CA LYS A 95 -2.09 -18.70 3.09
C LYS A 95 -2.99 -19.24 4.20
N GLY A 96 -4.28 -19.44 3.94
CA GLY A 96 -5.23 -20.02 4.90
C GLY A 96 -5.95 -19.00 5.77
N PHE A 97 -5.79 -17.70 5.50
CA PHE A 97 -6.53 -16.67 6.24
C PHE A 97 -8.02 -16.75 5.93
N TYR A 98 -8.83 -16.56 6.97
CA TYR A 98 -10.28 -16.51 6.84
C TYR A 98 -10.74 -15.09 6.52
N LYS A 99 -11.53 -14.95 5.44
CA LYS A 99 -12.21 -13.71 5.06
C LYS A 99 -13.68 -13.80 5.48
N LYS A 100 -14.12 -12.87 6.31
CA LYS A 100 -15.52 -12.68 6.70
C LYS A 100 -16.33 -12.09 5.53
N SER A 101 -17.64 -12.33 5.52
CA SER A 101 -18.53 -11.66 4.56
C SER A 101 -18.78 -10.20 4.94
N ASN A 102 -18.93 -9.92 6.24
CA ASN A 102 -19.05 -8.58 6.81
C ASN A 102 -18.08 -8.41 7.98
N SER A 103 -17.71 -7.16 8.28
CA SER A 103 -16.76 -6.86 9.36
C SER A 103 -17.24 -7.30 10.75
N GLN A 104 -18.56 -7.37 10.96
CA GLN A 104 -19.21 -7.77 12.21
C GLN A 104 -19.45 -9.29 12.34
N ASP A 105 -19.23 -10.07 11.29
CA ASP A 105 -19.48 -11.51 11.32
C ASP A 105 -18.49 -12.21 12.26
N GLU A 106 -18.96 -13.25 12.95
CA GLU A 106 -18.13 -14.08 13.79
C GLU A 106 -17.17 -14.94 12.96
N VAL A 107 -15.96 -15.14 13.49
CA VAL A 107 -14.97 -16.04 12.90
C VAL A 107 -15.25 -17.46 13.39
N PRO A 108 -15.41 -18.45 12.51
CA PRO A 108 -15.62 -19.84 12.93
C PRO A 108 -14.49 -20.34 13.82
N GLU A 109 -14.81 -21.19 14.81
CA GLU A 109 -13.86 -21.65 15.84
C GLU A 109 -12.55 -22.21 15.24
N GLN A 110 -12.65 -22.93 14.13
CA GLN A 110 -11.52 -23.52 13.42
C GLN A 110 -10.51 -22.51 12.85
N PHE A 111 -10.87 -21.23 12.77
CA PHE A 111 -10.01 -20.14 12.29
C PHE A 111 -9.60 -19.15 13.38
N LEU A 112 -10.08 -19.31 14.63
CA LEU A 112 -9.78 -18.37 15.71
C LEU A 112 -8.28 -18.37 16.06
N THR A 113 -7.69 -19.56 16.10
CA THR A 113 -6.27 -19.78 16.43
C THR A 113 -5.55 -20.38 15.24
N GLY A 114 -4.36 -19.86 14.96
CA GLY A 114 -3.44 -20.51 14.01
C GLY A 114 -2.97 -21.88 14.50
N PRO A 115 -2.16 -22.59 13.71
CA PRO A 115 -1.54 -22.13 12.47
C PRO A 115 -2.51 -22.15 11.28
N TYR A 116 -2.43 -21.13 10.42
CA TYR A 116 -3.16 -21.12 9.16
C TYR A 116 -2.52 -22.09 8.17
N LEU A 117 -3.31 -23.06 7.70
CA LEU A 117 -2.85 -24.05 6.73
C LEU A 117 -3.02 -23.49 5.31
N PRO A 118 -1.97 -23.52 4.48
CA PRO A 118 -2.10 -23.13 3.08
C PRO A 118 -3.18 -23.94 2.35
N ARG A 119 -3.91 -23.26 1.46
CA ARG A 119 -4.92 -23.86 0.58
C ARG A 119 -4.40 -23.87 -0.85
N GLU A 120 -4.18 -25.07 -1.37
CA GLU A 120 -3.65 -25.29 -2.73
C GLU A 120 -4.76 -25.28 -3.81
N ASP A 121 -6.03 -25.29 -3.40
CA ASP A 121 -7.21 -25.48 -4.24
C ASP A 121 -7.91 -24.19 -4.70
N LEU A 122 -7.31 -23.01 -4.45
CA LEU A 122 -7.83 -21.67 -4.80
C LEU A 122 -6.99 -20.98 -5.88
#